data_AF-A0A961HG19-F1
#
_entry.id   AF-A0A961HG19-F1
#
_cell.length_a   1.000
_cell.length_b   1.000
_cell.length_c   1.000
_cell.angle_alpha   90.00
_cell.angle_beta   90.00
_cell.angle_gamma   90.00
#
_symmetry.space_group_name_H-M   'P 1'
#
loop_
_entity.id
_entity.type
_entity.pdbx_description
1 polymer ?
#
loop_
_entity_poly.entity_id
_entity_poly.type
_entity_poly.pdbx_seq_one_letter_code
_entity_poly.pdbx_strand_id
1 'polypeptide(L)' 'MLLREPVIDSDTAAAELGIAVGNVGRTVQPLVEVGILHEFTGFNRNRMWHAKEVTDALDAFATRAARRAD' A
#
# COMPACT_ATOMS: atom_id res chain seq x y z
N MET A 1 8.76 -8.61 2.69
CA MET A 1 8.28 -8.19 1.35
C MET A 1 7.72 -6.75 1.33
N LEU A 2 7.17 -6.24 2.44
CA LEU A 2 6.72 -4.83 2.59
C LEU A 2 7.75 -3.70 2.33
N LEU A 3 9.05 -4.01 2.24
CA LEU A 3 10.11 -3.03 1.93
C LEU A 3 10.35 -2.84 0.41
N ARG A 4 9.73 -3.65 -0.46
CA ARG A 4 9.99 -3.62 -1.92
C ARG A 4 8.76 -3.32 -2.79
N GLU A 5 7.55 -3.64 -2.33
CA GLU A 5 6.31 -3.24 -3.00
C GLU A 5 5.46 -2.38 -2.06
N PRO A 6 5.63 -1.04 -2.03
CA PRO A 6 4.76 -0.13 -1.28
C PRO A 6 3.37 -0.02 -1.91
N VAL A 7 3.15 -0.69 -3.04
CA VAL A 7 1.94 -0.73 -3.83
C VAL A 7 1.47 -2.18 -3.90
N ILE A 8 0.23 -2.45 -3.50
CA ILE A 8 -0.41 -3.76 -3.62
C ILE A 8 -1.60 -3.68 -4.58
N ASP A 9 -1.75 -4.70 -5.42
CA ASP A 9 -2.94 -4.90 -6.24
C ASP A 9 -3.99 -5.76 -5.52
N SER A 10 -5.13 -5.96 -6.16
CA SER A 10 -6.23 -6.76 -5.59
C SER A 10 -5.86 -8.22 -5.33
N ASP A 11 -4.99 -8.82 -6.16
CA ASP A 11 -4.61 -10.23 -6.01
C ASP A 11 -3.66 -10.41 -4.82
N THR A 12 -2.69 -9.51 -4.69
CA THR A 12 -1.78 -9.44 -3.55
C THR A 12 -2.54 -9.17 -2.25
N ALA A 13 -3.46 -8.20 -2.26
CA ALA A 13 -4.29 -7.89 -1.10
C ALA A 13 -5.19 -9.06 -0.69
N ALA A 14 -5.76 -9.80 -1.64
CA ALA A 14 -6.54 -11.00 -1.37
C ALA A 14 -5.72 -12.10 -0.71
N ALA A 15 -4.51 -12.35 -1.22
CA ALA A 15 -3.60 -13.36 -0.68
C ALA A 15 -3.20 -13.05 0.77
N GLU A 16 -2.82 -11.80 1.06
CA GLU A 16 -2.39 -11.36 2.39
C GLU A 16 -3.56 -11.34 3.40
N LEU A 17 -4.77 -10.98 2.96
CA LEU A 17 -5.96 -10.94 3.82
C LEU A 17 -6.67 -12.30 3.94
N GLY A 18 -6.30 -13.30 3.14
CA GLY A 18 -6.96 -14.61 3.11
C GLY A 18 -8.41 -14.56 2.64
N ILE A 19 -8.74 -13.65 1.72
CA ILE A 19 -10.11 -13.43 1.22
C ILE A 19 -10.18 -13.63 -0.30
N ALA A 20 -11.39 -13.81 -0.83
CA ALA A 20 -11.61 -13.80 -2.28
C ALA A 20 -11.34 -12.40 -2.86
N VAL A 21 -10.73 -12.34 -4.05
CA VAL A 21 -10.39 -11.09 -4.77
C VAL A 21 -11.58 -10.14 -4.92
N GLY A 22 -12.78 -10.68 -5.19
CA GLY A 22 -14.02 -9.88 -5.28
C GLY A 22 -14.41 -9.15 -3.99
N ASN A 23 -13.91 -9.59 -2.83
CA ASN A 23 -14.19 -8.98 -1.52
C ASN A 23 -13.16 -7.91 -1.13
N VAL A 24 -12.03 -7.81 -1.84
CA VAL A 24 -10.92 -6.92 -1.49
C VAL A 24 -11.37 -5.48 -1.42
N GLY A 25 -12.08 -4.98 -2.44
CA GLY A 25 -12.53 -3.59 -2.48
C GLY A 25 -13.34 -3.20 -1.24
N ARG A 26 -14.31 -4.04 -0.85
CA ARG A 26 -15.13 -3.82 0.35
C ARG A 26 -14.31 -3.92 1.65
N THR A 27 -13.37 -4.85 1.71
CA THR A 27 -12.59 -5.13 2.91
C THR A 27 -11.51 -4.06 3.16
N VAL A 28 -10.94 -3.52 2.08
CA VAL A 28 -9.91 -2.47 2.10
C VAL A 28 -10.50 -1.07 2.26
N GLN A 29 -11.75 -0.85 1.87
CA GLN A 29 -12.45 0.44 1.95
C GLN A 29 -12.30 1.15 3.31
N PRO A 30 -12.48 0.51 4.48
CA PRO A 30 -12.32 1.19 5.76
C PRO A 30 -10.90 1.71 6.01
N LEU A 31 -9.88 0.96 5.55
CA LEU A 31 -8.47 1.37 5.65
C LEU A 31 -8.17 2.58 4.75
N VAL A 32 -8.87 2.69 3.63
CA VAL A 32 -8.78 3.86 2.74
C VAL A 32 -9.44 5.09 3.37
N GLU A 33 -10.61 4.90 3.97
CA GLU A 33 -11.37 5.99 4.61
C GLU A 33 -10.63 6.63 5.78
N VAL A 34 -9.87 5.84 6.55
CA VAL A 34 -9.03 6.35 7.65
C VAL A 34 -7.63 6.78 7.20
N GLY A 35 -7.32 6.71 5.89
CA GLY A 35 -6.04 7.15 5.32
C GLY A 35 -4.85 6.22 5.57
N ILE A 36 -5.09 4.98 6.02
CA ILE A 36 -4.02 3.98 6.15
C ILE A 36 -3.58 3.51 4.75
N LEU A 37 -4.55 3.29 3.87
CA LEU A 37 -4.32 2.93 2.47
C LEU A 37 -4.77 4.05 1.54
N HIS A 38 -4.09 4.20 0.42
CA HIS A 38 -4.42 5.20 -0.60
C HIS A 38 -4.55 4.53 -1.95
N GLU A 39 -5.74 4.62 -2.53
CA GLU A 39 -6.01 4.19 -3.91
C GLU A 39 -5.56 5.28 -4.88
N PHE A 40 -4.84 4.93 -5.93
CA PHE A 40 -4.21 5.91 -6.83
C PHE A 40 -4.37 5.61 -8.33
N THR A 41 -5.07 4.54 -8.71
CA THR A 41 -5.25 4.18 -10.13
C THR A 41 -6.51 4.79 -10.72
N GLY A 42 -7.50 5.18 -9.90
CA GLY A 42 -8.74 5.83 -10.32
C GLY A 42 -9.69 4.92 -11.08
N PHE A 43 -9.41 3.62 -11.13
CA PHE A 43 -10.17 2.63 -11.87
C PHE A 43 -11.02 1.74 -10.96
N ASN A 44 -12.09 1.16 -11.51
CA ASN A 44 -12.93 0.19 -10.78
C ASN A 44 -12.40 -1.26 -10.90
N ARG A 45 -11.55 -1.53 -11.90
CA ARG A 45 -10.77 -2.77 -12.09
C ARG A 45 -9.28 -2.43 -12.03
N ASN A 46 -8.44 -3.38 -11.61
CA ASN A 46 -7.01 -3.15 -11.40
C ASN A 46 -6.72 -1.99 -10.42
N ARG A 47 -7.49 -1.94 -9.32
CA ARG A 47 -7.19 -1.02 -8.22
C ARG A 47 -5.87 -1.40 -7.57
N MET A 48 -5.09 -0.38 -7.26
CA MET A 48 -3.87 -0.52 -6.49
C MET A 48 -3.90 0.44 -5.31
N TRP A 49 -3.32 0.01 -4.20
CA TRP A 49 -3.25 0.76 -2.96
C TRP A 49 -1.83 0.87 -2.47
N HIS A 50 -1.48 2.00 -1.85
CA HIS A 50 -0.23 2.15 -1.12
C HIS A 50 -0.46 2.49 0.35
N ALA A 51 0.42 1.97 1.23
CA ALA A 51 0.37 2.26 2.65
C ALA A 51 1.20 3.52 2.95
N LYS A 52 0.54 4.65 3.17
CA LYS A 52 1.20 5.96 3.29
C LYS A 52 2.19 6.00 4.46
N GLU A 53 1.83 5.45 5.61
CA GLU A 53 2.73 5.43 6.78
C GLU A 53 4.02 4.64 6.52
N VAL A 54 3.92 3.55 5.75
CA VAL A 54 5.08 2.73 5.36
C VAL A 54 5.94 3.49 4.36
N THR A 55 5.33 4.13 3.36
CA THR A 55 6.04 4.98 2.39
C THR A 55 6.78 6.14 3.08
N ASP A 56 6.11 6.85 3.99
CA ASP A 56 6.69 7.98 4.74
C ASP A 56 7.87 7.52 5.62
N ALA A 57 7.76 6.35 6.25
CA ALA A 57 8.85 5.77 7.04
C ALA A 57 10.07 5.40 6.19
N LEU A 58 9.84 4.85 4.99
CA LEU A 58 10.89 4.51 4.03
C LEU A 58 11.59 5.77 3.49
N ASP A 59 10.85 6.84 3.18
CA ASP A 59 11.41 8.12 2.74
C ASP A 59 12.23 8.81 3.84
N ALA A 60 11.73 8.77 5.08
CA ALA A 60 12.47 9.29 6.23
C ALA A 60 13.75 8.49 6.51
N PHE A 61 13.71 7.17 6.29
CA PHE A 61 14.91 6.34 6.36
C PHE A 61 15.90 6.70 5.25
N ALA A 62 15.45 6.79 4.00
CA ALA A 62 16.28 7.14 2.84
C ALA A 62 16.97 8.51 3.02
N THR A 63 16.24 9.51 3.51
CA THR A 63 16.76 10.86 3.80
C THR A 63 17.88 10.83 4.86
N ARG A 64 17.75 9.99 5.89
CA ARG A 64 18.79 9.82 6.93
C ARG A 64 19.98 8.98 6.45
N ALA A 65 19.73 8.01 5.57
CA ALA A 65 20.78 7.17 5.00
C ALA A 65 21.65 7.98 4.04
N ALA A 66 21.04 8.85 3.21
CA ALA A 66 21.76 9.73 2.29
C ALA A 66 22.75 10.67 3.01
N ARG A 67 22.38 11.23 4.17
CA ARG A 67 23.27 12.08 4.98
C ARG A 67 24.49 11.39 5.61
N ARG A 68 24.56 10.05 5.58
CA ARG A 68 25.72 9.28 6.09
C ARG A 68 26.66 8.81 4.98
N ALA A 69 26.27 9.02 3.72
CA ALA A 69 27.08 8.65 2.56
C ALA A 69 27.98 9.82 2.09
N ASP A 70 27.84 11.00 2.70
CA ASP A 70 28.74 12.15 2.56
C ASP A 70 29.93 12.07 3.53
#